data_AF-A0AA97H724-F1
#
_entry.id   AF-A0AA97H724-F1
#
_cell.length_a   1.000
_cell.length_b   1.000
_cell.length_c   1.000
_cell.angle_alpha   90.00
_cell.angle_beta   90.00
_cell.angle_gamma   90.00
#
_symmetry.space_group_name_H-M   'P 1'
#
loop_
_entity.id
_entity.type
_entity.pdbx_description
1 polymer ?
#
loop_
_entity_poly.entity_id
_entity_poly.type
_entity_poly.pdbx_seq_one_letter_code
_entity_poly.pdbx_strand_id
1 'polypeptide(L)'
;MTNIKDLSRGDVGAIWAAIRELQFSSNQNNSAIGRSGLLVYDGGVITIENGGLNITGSATISGLLEASGTINMSGTFTASGDVNLNGPTAIAGDTTVTGDFTVSGPTSLEGVTTIVGDTTVTGAFDVDGPMKTTGTLDVEGAMDIKGPSTLNNNLTVAAGKKIALGGLTLENTGTGGGTVNFPNGSVSSGAFGMLAASSIQVEIGAPLVKLSGIGTISGVTPNVYMDGNGQLKKIT
;
A
#
# COMPACT_ATOMS: atom_id res chain seq x y z
N MET A 1 76.20 52.25 -3.35
CA MET A 1 76.78 51.12 -2.59
C MET A 1 77.07 51.62 -1.18
N THR A 2 76.12 51.51 -0.27
CA THR A 2 76.32 51.91 1.12
C THR A 2 77.04 50.75 1.81
N ASN A 3 78.24 51.04 2.31
CA ASN A 3 79.13 50.07 2.93
C ASN A 3 78.45 49.39 4.11
N ILE A 4 78.43 48.04 4.11
CA ILE A 4 78.22 47.24 5.30
C ILE A 4 79.50 47.36 6.13
N LYS A 5 79.53 48.28 7.11
CA LYS A 5 80.63 48.42 8.06
C LYS A 5 80.10 48.16 9.47
N ASP A 6 80.73 47.20 10.13
CA ASP A 6 80.57 46.76 11.51
C ASP A 6 79.26 46.03 11.88
N LEU A 7 79.29 44.71 11.70
CA LEU A 7 78.44 43.79 12.45
C LEU A 7 79.18 43.42 13.74
N SER A 8 78.72 43.90 14.90
CA SER A 8 79.28 43.47 16.18
C SER A 8 78.96 41.98 16.42
N ARG A 9 79.69 41.28 17.31
CA ARG A 9 79.45 39.84 17.59
C ARG A 9 77.99 39.53 17.97
N GLY A 10 77.27 40.49 18.57
CA GLY A 10 75.85 40.37 18.90
C GLY A 10 74.93 40.42 17.67
N ASP A 11 75.23 41.31 16.72
CA ASP A 11 74.48 41.45 15.47
C ASP A 11 74.65 40.23 14.57
N VAL A 12 75.87 39.67 14.52
CA VAL A 12 76.14 38.41 13.81
C VAL A 12 75.34 37.26 14.43
N GLY A 13 75.25 37.19 15.77
CA GLY A 13 74.45 36.19 16.48
C GLY A 13 72.95 36.30 16.17
N ALA A 14 72.41 37.52 16.16
CA ALA A 14 71.02 37.79 15.82
C ALA A 14 70.71 37.49 14.35
N ILE A 15 71.63 37.82 13.44
CA ILE A 15 71.54 37.47 12.01
C ILE A 15 71.52 35.94 11.84
N TRP A 16 72.37 35.19 12.54
CA TRP A 16 72.34 33.73 12.50
C TRP A 16 71.06 33.13 13.08
N ALA A 17 70.46 33.78 14.10
CA ALA A 17 69.16 33.37 14.62
C ALA A 17 68.05 33.58 13.59
N ALA A 18 68.00 34.76 12.95
CA ALA A 18 67.02 35.05 11.90
C ALA A 18 67.19 34.15 10.66
N ILE A 19 68.44 33.83 10.26
CA ILE A 19 68.72 32.88 9.18
C ILE A 19 68.23 31.47 9.54
N ARG A 20 68.44 31.02 10.79
CA ARG A 20 67.89 29.74 11.25
C ARG A 20 66.37 29.73 11.24
N GLU A 21 65.71 30.83 11.60
CA GLU A 21 64.26 30.92 11.48
C GLU A 21 63.79 30.84 10.03
N LEU A 22 64.47 31.52 9.11
CA LEU A 22 64.17 31.45 7.67
C LEU A 22 64.38 30.04 7.08
N GLN A 23 65.29 29.24 7.65
CA GLN A 23 65.50 27.85 7.25
C GLN A 23 64.29 26.95 7.58
N PHE A 24 63.47 27.31 8.56
CA PHE A 24 62.30 26.52 8.98
C PHE A 24 60.97 27.22 8.73
N SER A 25 60.97 28.52 8.44
CA SER A 25 59.79 29.32 8.13
C SER A 25 60.15 30.48 7.21
N SER A 26 59.72 30.41 5.95
CA SER A 26 59.77 31.53 5.01
C SER A 26 58.36 32.07 4.81
N ASN A 27 58.07 33.24 5.37
CA ASN A 27 56.77 33.90 5.17
C ASN A 27 56.64 34.35 3.71
N GLN A 28 55.81 33.65 2.95
CA GLN A 28 55.48 34.01 1.57
C GLN A 28 54.16 34.78 1.54
N ASN A 29 54.19 36.03 1.09
CA ASN A 29 52.99 36.83 0.87
C ASN A 29 52.81 37.06 -0.63
N ASN A 30 51.59 36.81 -1.14
CA ASN A 30 51.21 37.04 -2.53
C ASN A 30 52.13 36.35 -3.56
N SER A 31 52.71 35.21 -3.19
CA SER A 31 53.61 34.43 -4.02
C SER A 31 52.83 33.47 -4.92
N ALA A 32 53.37 33.18 -6.10
CA ALA A 32 52.78 32.25 -7.06
C ALA A 32 53.61 30.97 -7.18
N ILE A 33 52.93 29.84 -7.42
CA ILE A 33 53.57 28.57 -7.75
C ILE A 33 53.72 28.49 -9.27
N GLY A 34 54.93 28.17 -9.74
CA GLY A 34 55.24 28.07 -11.16
C GLY A 34 54.61 26.85 -11.84
N ARG A 35 54.86 26.70 -13.15
CA ARG A 35 54.30 25.65 -14.02
C ARG A 35 54.54 24.19 -13.57
N SER A 36 55.54 23.95 -12.73
CA SER A 36 55.86 22.62 -12.20
C SER A 36 55.07 22.26 -10.95
N GLY A 37 54.23 23.16 -10.44
CA GLY A 37 53.38 22.92 -9.28
C GLY A 37 54.15 22.83 -7.96
N LEU A 38 53.45 22.36 -6.93
CA LEU A 38 53.97 22.02 -5.62
C LEU A 38 53.83 20.51 -5.45
N LEU A 39 54.93 19.82 -5.16
CA LEU A 39 54.94 18.40 -4.81
C LEU A 39 55.34 18.27 -3.35
N VAL A 40 54.58 17.48 -2.61
CA VAL A 40 54.79 17.21 -1.19
C VAL A 40 55.06 15.72 -1.03
N TYR A 41 56.17 15.37 -0.40
CA TYR A 41 56.66 14.00 -0.27
C TYR A 41 56.63 13.53 1.19
N ASP A 42 56.78 12.22 1.41
CA ASP A 42 57.04 11.60 2.72
C ASP A 42 56.03 11.97 3.83
N GLY A 43 54.76 12.14 3.47
CA GLY A 43 53.69 12.49 4.42
C GLY A 43 53.65 13.96 4.83
N GLY A 44 54.39 14.84 4.13
CA GLY A 44 54.21 16.28 4.29
C GLY A 44 52.77 16.71 4.00
N VAL A 45 52.35 17.81 4.62
CA VAL A 45 50.97 18.31 4.55
C VAL A 45 50.93 19.76 4.08
N ILE A 46 49.83 20.13 3.42
CA ILE A 46 49.48 21.53 3.16
C ILE A 46 48.35 21.88 4.12
N THR A 47 48.57 22.86 5.00
CA THR A 47 47.56 23.36 5.94
C THR A 47 47.17 24.78 5.54
N ILE A 48 45.87 25.04 5.40
CA ILE A 48 45.31 26.37 5.16
C ILE A 48 44.52 26.76 6.40
N GLU A 49 45.07 27.65 7.22
CA GLU A 49 44.41 28.12 8.44
C GLU A 49 43.74 29.48 8.17
N ASN A 50 42.52 29.65 8.70
CA ASN A 50 41.76 30.91 8.62
C ASN A 50 41.55 31.45 7.18
N GLY A 51 41.56 30.57 6.18
CA GLY A 51 41.39 30.90 4.77
C GLY A 51 40.59 29.83 4.03
N GLY A 52 40.25 30.10 2.77
CA GLY A 52 39.55 29.16 1.88
C GLY A 52 40.45 28.71 0.74
N LEU A 53 40.21 27.51 0.23
CA LEU A 53 40.81 27.01 -1.00
C LEU A 53 39.84 27.28 -2.16
N ASN A 54 40.25 28.12 -3.13
CA ASN A 54 39.49 28.34 -4.36
C ASN A 54 40.18 27.63 -5.53
N ILE A 55 39.47 26.70 -6.18
CA ILE A 55 39.97 25.93 -7.33
C ILE A 55 39.09 26.26 -8.53
N THR A 56 39.64 26.93 -9.53
CA THR A 56 38.93 27.28 -10.77
C THR A 56 39.01 26.19 -11.84
N GLY A 57 39.93 25.23 -11.66
CA GLY A 57 40.06 24.03 -12.48
C GLY A 57 39.43 22.81 -11.83
N SER A 58 39.97 21.63 -12.13
CA SER A 58 39.58 20.38 -11.48
C SER A 58 40.44 20.09 -10.25
N ALA A 59 39.84 19.40 -9.28
CA ALA A 59 40.56 18.75 -8.19
C ALA A 59 40.36 17.23 -8.31
N THR A 60 41.43 16.48 -8.14
CA THR A 60 41.37 15.02 -8.04
C THR A 60 41.94 14.62 -6.68
N ILE A 61 41.14 13.92 -5.89
CA ILE A 61 41.52 13.42 -4.57
C ILE A 61 41.54 11.91 -4.68
N SER A 62 42.72 11.32 -4.56
CA SER A 62 42.88 9.88 -4.46
C SER A 62 42.99 9.50 -2.99
N GLY A 63 41.93 8.92 -2.44
CA GLY A 63 41.83 8.56 -1.03
C GLY A 63 40.57 9.15 -0.38
N LEU A 64 40.61 9.28 0.95
CA LEU A 64 39.50 9.82 1.72
C LEU A 64 39.43 11.34 1.60
N LEU A 65 38.24 11.85 1.27
CA LEU A 65 37.88 13.25 1.50
C LEU A 65 36.97 13.32 2.72
N GLU A 66 37.49 13.88 3.81
CA GLU A 66 36.68 14.28 4.95
C GLU A 66 36.38 15.77 4.84
N ALA A 67 35.09 16.11 4.78
CA ALA A 67 34.64 17.48 4.70
C ALA A 67 33.55 17.71 5.74
N SER A 68 33.72 18.75 6.55
CA SER A 68 32.74 19.18 7.55
C SER A 68 32.04 20.46 7.10
N GLY A 69 30.74 20.57 7.41
CA GLY A 69 29.92 21.71 7.02
C GLY A 69 29.11 21.45 5.75
N THR A 70 28.70 22.52 5.07
CA THR A 70 27.83 22.42 3.89
C THR A 70 28.64 22.18 2.63
N ILE A 71 28.28 21.13 1.88
CA ILE A 71 28.80 20.86 0.55
C ILE A 71 27.70 21.22 -0.46
N ASN A 72 27.96 22.22 -1.31
CA ASN A 72 27.08 22.55 -2.43
C ASN A 72 27.71 21.99 -3.71
N MET A 73 27.03 21.05 -4.36
CA MET A 73 27.46 20.49 -5.63
C MET A 73 26.48 20.88 -6.74
N SER A 74 27.01 21.45 -7.82
CA SER A 74 26.26 21.65 -9.06
C SER A 74 26.67 20.61 -10.08
N GLY A 75 25.71 20.04 -10.79
CA GLY A 75 25.95 18.99 -11.79
C GLY A 75 25.74 17.58 -11.23
N THR A 76 26.40 16.60 -11.83
CA THR A 76 26.18 15.18 -11.49
C THR A 76 27.00 14.77 -10.27
N PHE A 77 26.34 14.11 -9.33
CA PHE A 77 26.98 13.33 -8.27
C PHE A 77 26.86 11.84 -8.60
N THR A 78 27.97 11.11 -8.53
CA THR A 78 27.99 9.66 -8.71
C THR A 78 28.76 9.04 -7.57
N ALA A 79 28.11 8.16 -6.82
CA ALA A 79 28.72 7.31 -5.82
C ALA A 79 28.64 5.86 -6.30
N SER A 80 29.77 5.17 -6.33
CA SER A 80 29.85 3.75 -6.69
C SER A 80 29.66 2.80 -5.50
N GLY A 81 29.62 3.34 -4.28
CA GLY A 81 29.38 2.60 -3.04
C GLY A 81 28.19 3.16 -2.27
N ASP A 82 28.03 2.69 -1.04
CA ASP A 82 26.91 3.04 -0.18
C ASP A 82 26.86 4.54 0.14
N VAL A 83 25.65 5.11 0.08
CA VAL A 83 25.38 6.50 0.47
C VAL A 83 24.45 6.48 1.67
N ASN A 84 24.98 6.89 2.82
CA ASN A 84 24.19 7.06 4.05
C ASN A 84 23.80 8.53 4.20
N LEU A 85 22.53 8.85 3.94
CA LEU A 85 21.97 10.18 4.15
C LEU A 85 21.24 10.20 5.49
N ASN A 86 21.70 11.06 6.40
CA ASN A 86 21.04 11.25 7.69
C ASN A 86 20.20 12.52 7.66
N GLY A 87 18.97 12.44 8.20
CA GLY A 87 18.03 13.54 8.22
C GLY A 87 17.14 13.62 6.97
N PRO A 88 16.32 14.69 6.87
CA PRO A 88 15.38 14.86 5.75
C PRO A 88 16.11 14.94 4.41
N THR A 89 15.70 14.10 3.46
CA THR A 89 16.21 14.10 2.10
C THR A 89 15.08 14.40 1.14
N ALA A 90 15.28 15.39 0.26
CA ALA A 90 14.38 15.67 -0.84
C ALA A 90 15.08 15.32 -2.15
N ILE A 91 14.47 14.43 -2.93
CA ILE A 91 14.92 14.08 -4.28
C ILE A 91 13.86 14.61 -5.24
N ALA A 92 14.27 15.45 -6.18
CA ALA A 92 13.40 15.96 -7.22
C ALA A 92 13.66 15.21 -8.53
N GLY A 93 12.60 14.92 -9.28
CA GLY A 93 12.67 14.15 -10.52
C GLY A 93 12.57 12.64 -10.31
N ASP A 94 12.78 11.90 -11.39
CA ASP A 94 12.58 10.45 -11.40
C ASP A 94 13.62 9.73 -10.55
N THR A 95 13.15 8.81 -9.70
CA THR A 95 14.00 7.96 -8.87
C THR A 95 13.76 6.52 -9.24
N THR A 96 14.83 5.80 -9.57
CA THR A 96 14.80 4.35 -9.74
C THR A 96 15.59 3.71 -8.60
N VAL A 97 14.92 2.86 -7.81
CA VAL A 97 15.56 2.02 -6.80
C VAL A 97 15.60 0.60 -7.34
N THR A 98 16.79 0.05 -7.52
CA THR A 98 16.97 -1.36 -7.87
C THR A 98 17.22 -2.17 -6.61
N GLY A 99 16.46 -3.24 -6.40
CA GLY A 99 16.53 -4.06 -5.19
C GLY A 99 15.46 -3.66 -4.16
N ASP A 100 15.70 -4.01 -2.91
CA ASP A 100 14.73 -3.84 -1.84
C ASP A 100 14.58 -2.36 -1.44
N PHE A 101 13.33 -1.91 -1.34
CA PHE A 101 12.99 -0.58 -0.85
C PHE A 101 12.10 -0.70 0.37
N THR A 102 12.63 -0.33 1.54
CA THR A 102 11.90 -0.33 2.80
C THR A 102 11.67 1.10 3.25
N VAL A 103 10.41 1.49 3.42
CA VAL A 103 10.03 2.77 4.03
C VAL A 103 9.43 2.49 5.39
N SER A 104 10.01 3.08 6.42
CA SER A 104 9.42 3.08 7.76
C SER A 104 8.55 4.32 7.94
N GLY A 105 7.29 4.13 8.31
CA GLY A 105 6.32 5.21 8.53
C GLY A 105 5.35 5.42 7.36
N PRO A 106 4.47 6.43 7.47
CA PRO A 106 3.45 6.70 6.47
C PRO A 106 4.07 7.07 5.12
N THR A 107 3.53 6.51 4.04
CA THR A 107 3.93 6.84 2.66
C THR A 107 2.70 7.31 1.89
N SER A 108 2.81 8.43 1.19
CA SER A 108 1.83 8.88 0.21
C SER A 108 2.39 8.64 -1.18
N LEU A 109 1.64 7.96 -2.04
CA LEU A 109 1.95 7.77 -3.45
C LEU A 109 0.87 8.46 -4.26
N GLU A 110 1.24 9.52 -4.97
CA GLU A 110 0.32 10.26 -5.84
C GLU A 110 0.43 9.75 -7.29
N GLY A 111 -0.71 9.58 -7.95
CA GLY A 111 -0.78 9.07 -9.32
C GLY A 111 -0.96 7.56 -9.40
N VAL A 112 -0.63 6.99 -10.57
CA VAL A 112 -0.83 5.57 -10.85
C VAL A 112 0.27 4.75 -10.16
N THR A 113 -0.14 3.84 -9.27
CA THR A 113 0.75 2.87 -8.64
C THR A 113 0.48 1.48 -9.21
N THR A 114 1.51 0.81 -9.71
CA THR A 114 1.44 -0.59 -10.14
C THR A 114 2.33 -1.42 -9.22
N ILE A 115 1.76 -2.41 -8.55
CA ILE A 115 2.48 -3.40 -7.74
C ILE A 115 2.39 -4.73 -8.47
N VAL A 116 3.54 -5.32 -8.77
CA VAL A 116 3.63 -6.66 -9.36
C VAL A 116 3.98 -7.64 -8.26
N GLY A 117 3.16 -8.68 -8.09
CA GLY A 117 3.32 -9.68 -7.04
C GLY A 117 2.34 -9.49 -5.88
N ASP A 118 2.56 -10.25 -4.81
CA ASP A 118 1.65 -10.29 -3.66
C ASP A 118 1.74 -8.99 -2.85
N THR A 119 0.57 -8.47 -2.48
CA THR A 119 0.45 -7.30 -1.60
C THR A 119 -0.31 -7.70 -0.35
N THR A 120 0.30 -7.48 0.82
CA THR A 120 -0.35 -7.69 2.11
C THR A 120 -0.63 -6.33 2.75
N VAL A 121 -1.90 -6.05 3.05
CA VAL A 121 -2.32 -4.88 3.83
C VAL A 121 -2.88 -5.41 5.15
N THR A 122 -2.17 -5.14 6.26
CA THR A 122 -2.58 -5.62 7.59
C THR A 122 -3.56 -4.69 8.30
N GLY A 123 -3.77 -3.49 7.77
CA GLY A 123 -4.68 -2.47 8.29
C GLY A 123 -5.94 -2.32 7.45
N ALA A 124 -6.66 -1.23 7.68
CA ALA A 124 -7.80 -0.86 6.83
C ALA A 124 -7.32 -0.61 5.39
N PHE A 125 -8.08 -1.15 4.44
CA PHE A 125 -7.90 -0.88 3.01
C PHE A 125 -9.17 -0.19 2.51
N ASP A 126 -9.04 1.09 2.18
CA ASP A 126 -10.13 1.89 1.63
C ASP A 126 -9.85 2.17 0.15
N VAL A 127 -10.87 2.00 -0.68
CA VAL A 127 -10.81 2.21 -2.13
C VAL A 127 -11.90 3.18 -2.50
N ASP A 128 -11.54 4.43 -2.69
CA ASP A 128 -12.43 5.44 -3.24
C ASP A 128 -12.54 5.26 -4.76
N GLY A 129 -13.54 4.49 -5.18
CA GLY A 129 -13.82 4.20 -6.58
C GLY A 129 -14.07 2.72 -6.88
N PRO A 130 -14.14 2.34 -8.16
CA PRO A 130 -14.41 0.96 -8.55
C PRO A 130 -13.21 0.04 -8.25
N MET A 131 -13.48 -1.06 -7.56
CA MET A 131 -12.53 -2.15 -7.38
C MET A 131 -12.88 -3.32 -8.29
N LYS A 132 -11.88 -3.90 -8.97
CA LYS A 132 -12.04 -5.13 -9.73
C LYS A 132 -11.09 -6.19 -9.18
N THR A 133 -11.65 -7.31 -8.74
CA THR A 133 -10.91 -8.54 -8.43
C THR A 133 -11.13 -9.55 -9.55
N THR A 134 -10.05 -10.11 -10.11
CA THR A 134 -10.13 -11.16 -11.15
C THR A 134 -9.96 -12.57 -10.59
N GLY A 135 -9.56 -12.69 -9.33
CA GLY A 135 -9.45 -13.95 -8.58
C GLY A 135 -10.54 -14.09 -7.52
N THR A 136 -10.31 -15.02 -6.59
CA THR A 136 -11.18 -15.23 -5.43
C THR A 136 -11.12 -14.02 -4.49
N LEU A 137 -12.28 -13.56 -4.02
CA LEU A 137 -12.40 -12.66 -2.89
C LEU A 137 -12.91 -13.46 -1.71
N ASP A 138 -12.05 -13.68 -0.70
CA ASP A 138 -12.45 -14.26 0.57
C ASP A 138 -12.67 -13.15 1.60
N VAL A 139 -13.77 -13.22 2.34
CA VAL A 139 -14.15 -12.24 3.35
C VAL A 139 -14.59 -12.99 4.60
N GLU A 140 -13.71 -13.04 5.59
CA GLU A 140 -13.98 -13.71 6.87
C GLU A 140 -14.98 -12.91 7.75
N GLY A 141 -15.14 -11.61 7.48
CA GLY A 141 -16.02 -10.71 8.19
C GLY A 141 -17.41 -10.51 7.56
N ALA A 142 -18.15 -9.54 8.08
CA ALA A 142 -19.41 -9.13 7.47
C ALA A 142 -19.16 -8.35 6.16
N MET A 143 -20.00 -8.59 5.15
CA MET A 143 -20.05 -7.83 3.91
C MET A 143 -21.35 -7.02 3.86
N ASP A 144 -21.25 -5.71 3.67
CA ASP A 144 -22.38 -4.80 3.50
C ASP A 144 -22.38 -4.27 2.07
N ILE A 145 -23.44 -4.55 1.32
CA ILE A 145 -23.60 -4.13 -0.07
C ILE A 145 -24.80 -3.19 -0.14
N LYS A 146 -24.53 -1.90 -0.38
CA LYS A 146 -25.58 -0.87 -0.50
C LYS A 146 -26.25 -0.83 -1.87
N GLY A 147 -25.52 -1.25 -2.91
CA GLY A 147 -25.99 -1.25 -4.29
C GLY A 147 -26.59 -2.60 -4.72
N PRO A 148 -27.22 -2.64 -5.91
CA PRO A 148 -27.64 -3.91 -6.50
C PRO A 148 -26.43 -4.82 -6.75
N SER A 149 -26.64 -6.13 -6.62
CA SER A 149 -25.61 -7.14 -6.87
C SER A 149 -26.13 -8.26 -7.77
N THR A 150 -25.26 -8.73 -8.67
CA THR A 150 -25.54 -9.84 -9.57
C THR A 150 -24.53 -10.96 -9.30
N LEU A 151 -25.03 -12.16 -9.02
CA LEU A 151 -24.22 -13.37 -9.00
C LEU A 151 -24.48 -14.12 -10.30
N ASN A 152 -23.43 -14.31 -11.10
CA ASN A 152 -23.50 -15.07 -12.35
C ASN A 152 -23.39 -16.60 -12.13
N ASN A 153 -23.20 -17.01 -10.87
CA ASN A 153 -23.06 -18.41 -10.46
C ASN A 153 -23.91 -18.66 -9.20
N ASN A 154 -23.91 -19.90 -8.72
CA ASN A 154 -24.69 -20.30 -7.56
C ASN A 154 -24.25 -19.58 -6.28
N LEU A 155 -25.24 -19.20 -5.47
CA LEU A 155 -25.04 -18.84 -4.07
C LEU A 155 -25.17 -20.10 -3.21
N THR A 156 -24.11 -20.46 -2.49
CA THR A 156 -24.17 -21.53 -1.49
C THR A 156 -24.32 -20.91 -0.10
N VAL A 157 -25.31 -21.38 0.63
CA VAL A 157 -25.57 -20.97 2.02
C VAL A 157 -25.25 -22.16 2.92
N ALA A 158 -24.43 -21.97 3.95
CA ALA A 158 -24.07 -23.04 4.88
C ALA A 158 -25.31 -23.58 5.62
N ALA A 159 -25.26 -24.85 6.04
CA ALA A 159 -26.34 -25.47 6.79
C ALA A 159 -26.65 -24.68 8.08
N GLY A 160 -27.95 -24.49 8.36
CA GLY A 160 -28.44 -23.69 9.47
C GLY A 160 -28.33 -22.17 9.26
N LYS A 161 -27.93 -21.71 8.07
CA LYS A 161 -27.93 -20.28 7.70
C LYS A 161 -29.06 -19.97 6.72
N LYS A 162 -29.35 -18.67 6.57
CA LYS A 162 -30.49 -18.19 5.77
C LYS A 162 -30.20 -16.93 4.98
N ILE A 163 -30.95 -16.76 3.90
CA ILE A 163 -31.10 -15.50 3.17
C ILE A 163 -32.39 -14.85 3.66
N ALA A 164 -32.33 -13.59 4.12
CA ALA A 164 -33.49 -12.85 4.60
C ALA A 164 -33.86 -11.71 3.64
N LEU A 165 -35.13 -11.63 3.25
CA LEU A 165 -35.67 -10.73 2.23
C LEU A 165 -36.93 -10.02 2.75
N GLY A 166 -36.77 -8.99 3.58
CA GLY A 166 -37.89 -8.16 4.06
C GLY A 166 -39.02 -8.94 4.76
N GLY A 167 -38.71 -10.13 5.31
CA GLY A 167 -39.66 -11.04 5.96
C GLY A 167 -39.69 -12.45 5.38
N LEU A 168 -39.41 -12.61 4.09
CA LEU A 168 -39.19 -13.91 3.46
C LEU A 168 -37.83 -14.47 3.86
N THR A 169 -37.73 -15.77 4.10
CA THR A 169 -36.44 -16.43 4.34
C THR A 169 -36.27 -17.68 3.49
N LEU A 170 -35.04 -17.90 3.01
CA LEU A 170 -34.59 -19.14 2.38
C LEU A 170 -33.53 -19.76 3.30
N GLU A 171 -33.80 -20.92 3.88
CA GLU A 171 -32.91 -21.56 4.84
C GLU A 171 -32.38 -22.89 4.30
N ASN A 172 -31.07 -23.12 4.43
CA ASN A 172 -30.48 -24.43 4.16
C ASN A 172 -30.57 -25.28 5.44
N THR A 173 -31.42 -26.32 5.45
CA THR A 173 -31.65 -27.15 6.63
C THR A 173 -30.73 -28.37 6.71
N GLY A 174 -29.77 -28.52 5.79
CA GLY A 174 -28.82 -29.62 5.77
C GLY A 174 -29.20 -30.72 4.78
N THR A 175 -29.05 -31.99 5.17
CA THR A 175 -29.08 -33.16 4.27
C THR A 175 -30.37 -33.28 3.45
N GLY A 176 -30.35 -32.72 2.24
CA GLY A 176 -31.33 -33.00 1.17
C GLY A 176 -32.45 -31.98 0.97
N GLY A 177 -32.42 -30.82 1.63
CA GLY A 177 -33.49 -29.83 1.43
C GLY A 177 -33.19 -28.42 1.94
N GLY A 178 -34.07 -27.50 1.54
CA GLY A 178 -34.13 -26.15 2.05
C GLY A 178 -35.59 -25.76 2.26
N THR A 179 -35.82 -24.82 3.15
CA THR A 179 -37.16 -24.26 3.40
C THR A 179 -37.25 -22.88 2.77
N VAL A 180 -38.42 -22.56 2.21
CA VAL A 180 -38.79 -21.20 1.83
C VAL A 180 -39.95 -20.81 2.72
N ASN A 181 -39.72 -19.90 3.66
CA ASN A 181 -40.69 -19.53 4.68
C ASN A 181 -41.33 -18.16 4.40
N PHE A 182 -42.66 -18.13 4.39
CA PHE A 182 -43.51 -16.96 4.17
C PHE A 182 -44.30 -16.64 5.45
N PRO A 183 -43.69 -16.03 6.48
CA PRO A 183 -44.26 -15.95 7.83
C PRO A 183 -45.60 -15.21 7.92
N ASN A 184 -45.93 -14.35 6.95
CA ASN A 184 -47.23 -13.68 6.81
C ASN A 184 -47.69 -13.62 5.35
N GLY A 185 -47.12 -14.47 4.48
CA GLY A 185 -47.35 -14.43 3.04
C GLY A 185 -48.04 -15.70 2.54
N SER A 186 -48.68 -15.61 1.38
CA SER A 186 -49.17 -16.77 0.65
C SER A 186 -48.34 -16.98 -0.61
N VAL A 187 -48.20 -18.23 -1.04
CA VAL A 187 -47.67 -18.52 -2.38
C VAL A 187 -48.81 -18.28 -3.37
N SER A 188 -48.87 -17.08 -3.97
CA SER A 188 -49.83 -16.78 -5.04
C SER A 188 -49.17 -17.02 -6.39
N SER A 189 -49.49 -18.12 -7.06
CA SER A 189 -49.04 -18.33 -8.44
C SER A 189 -50.23 -18.67 -9.34
N GLY A 190 -50.22 -18.19 -10.58
CA GLY A 190 -51.13 -18.69 -11.63
C GLY A 190 -50.87 -20.16 -12.00
N ALA A 191 -49.65 -20.66 -11.76
CA ALA A 191 -49.27 -22.08 -11.82
C ALA A 191 -48.18 -22.38 -10.76
N PHE A 192 -48.52 -23.12 -9.71
CA PHE A 192 -47.54 -23.64 -8.75
C PHE A 192 -47.12 -25.03 -9.22
N GLY A 193 -45.87 -25.18 -9.68
CA GLY A 193 -45.30 -26.48 -10.02
C GLY A 193 -44.52 -27.02 -8.84
N MET A 194 -45.04 -28.05 -8.17
CA MET A 194 -44.30 -28.79 -7.13
C MET A 194 -44.02 -30.20 -7.61
N LEU A 195 -42.74 -30.56 -7.73
CA LEU A 195 -42.29 -31.93 -7.96
C LEU A 195 -42.02 -32.59 -6.61
N ALA A 196 -42.97 -33.40 -6.13
CA ALA A 196 -42.81 -34.14 -4.88
C ALA A 196 -42.30 -35.57 -5.17
N ALA A 197 -41.17 -35.94 -4.58
CA ALA A 197 -40.52 -37.24 -4.83
C ALA A 197 -41.12 -38.41 -4.02
N SER A 198 -42.00 -38.15 -3.03
CA SER A 198 -42.52 -39.20 -2.14
C SER A 198 -43.97 -38.99 -1.73
N SER A 199 -44.28 -37.98 -0.90
CA SER A 199 -45.64 -37.69 -0.42
C SER A 199 -45.80 -36.21 -0.07
N ILE A 200 -46.93 -35.61 -0.43
CA ILE A 200 -47.29 -34.25 -0.02
C ILE A 200 -48.18 -34.35 1.21
N GLN A 201 -47.77 -33.72 2.32
CA GLN A 201 -48.65 -33.44 3.45
C GLN A 201 -49.00 -31.95 3.42
N VAL A 202 -50.29 -31.63 3.29
CA VAL A 202 -50.80 -30.26 3.45
C VAL A 202 -51.26 -30.13 4.89
N GLU A 203 -50.44 -29.51 5.73
CA GLU A 203 -50.79 -29.18 7.11
C GLU A 203 -51.45 -27.79 7.14
N ILE A 204 -52.65 -27.70 7.70
CA ILE A 204 -53.45 -26.47 7.75
C ILE A 204 -53.60 -26.06 9.22
N GLY A 205 -52.81 -25.09 9.66
CA GLY A 205 -52.72 -24.68 11.07
C GLY A 205 -53.89 -23.83 11.59
N ALA A 206 -54.94 -23.59 10.81
CA ALA A 206 -56.12 -22.81 11.19
C ALA A 206 -57.40 -23.40 10.55
N PRO A 207 -58.59 -23.26 11.16
CA PRO A 207 -59.78 -24.06 10.81
C PRO A 207 -60.45 -23.71 9.46
N LEU A 208 -59.91 -22.79 8.67
CA LEU A 208 -60.55 -22.28 7.45
C LEU A 208 -59.66 -22.51 6.22
N VAL A 209 -60.11 -23.43 5.36
CA VAL A 209 -59.58 -23.60 4.00
C VAL A 209 -60.46 -22.80 3.06
N LYS A 210 -59.99 -21.65 2.58
CA LYS A 210 -60.72 -20.88 1.56
C LYS A 210 -60.26 -21.29 0.16
N LEU A 211 -61.04 -22.13 -0.49
CA LEU A 211 -60.89 -22.45 -1.90
C LEU A 211 -61.78 -21.50 -2.72
N SER A 212 -61.18 -20.61 -3.50
CA SER A 212 -61.89 -19.66 -4.37
C SER A 212 -61.51 -19.88 -5.83
N GLY A 213 -62.46 -19.75 -6.75
CA GLY A 213 -62.18 -19.88 -8.19
C GLY A 213 -62.10 -21.32 -8.71
N ILE A 214 -62.59 -22.31 -7.96
CA ILE A 214 -62.88 -23.63 -8.53
C ILE A 214 -64.00 -23.42 -9.56
N GLY A 215 -63.66 -23.45 -10.85
CA GLY A 215 -64.65 -23.52 -11.91
C GLY A 215 -65.53 -24.74 -11.66
N THR A 216 -66.85 -24.61 -11.83
CA THR A 216 -67.73 -25.77 -11.90
C THR A 216 -67.21 -26.68 -13.00
N ILE A 217 -66.55 -27.78 -12.64
CA ILE A 217 -66.19 -28.82 -13.59
C ILE A 217 -67.51 -29.46 -13.99
N SER A 218 -68.13 -28.93 -15.04
CA SER A 218 -69.36 -29.48 -15.60
C SER A 218 -69.07 -30.91 -16.07
N GLY A 219 -69.79 -31.89 -15.50
CA GLY A 219 -69.69 -33.30 -15.89
C GLY A 219 -68.93 -34.22 -14.92
N VAL A 220 -68.45 -33.73 -13.78
CA VAL A 220 -67.87 -34.60 -12.72
C VAL A 220 -68.76 -34.54 -11.48
N THR A 221 -69.31 -35.67 -11.06
CA THR A 221 -69.97 -35.79 -9.74
C THR A 221 -68.91 -35.63 -8.65
N PRO A 222 -69.04 -34.64 -7.75
CA PRO A 222 -68.10 -34.54 -6.63
C PRO A 222 -68.23 -35.80 -5.77
N ASN A 223 -67.11 -36.34 -5.31
CA ASN A 223 -67.14 -37.50 -4.40
C ASN A 223 -67.39 -37.09 -2.95
N VAL A 224 -67.32 -35.78 -2.66
CA VAL A 224 -67.55 -35.18 -1.35
C VAL A 224 -68.22 -33.81 -1.48
N TYR A 225 -69.03 -33.42 -0.51
CA TYR A 225 -69.65 -32.09 -0.37
C TYR A 225 -69.51 -31.60 1.08
N MET A 226 -69.63 -30.30 1.32
CA MET A 226 -69.81 -29.77 2.68
C MET A 226 -71.31 -29.66 2.97
N ASP A 227 -71.78 -30.25 4.07
CA ASP A 227 -73.17 -30.09 4.49
C ASP A 227 -73.44 -28.70 5.09
N GLY A 228 -74.71 -28.41 5.39
CA GLY A 228 -75.14 -27.14 6.00
C GLY A 228 -74.53 -26.86 7.38
N ASN A 229 -73.85 -27.85 7.98
CA ASN A 229 -73.15 -27.73 9.26
C ASN A 229 -71.63 -27.62 9.07
N GLY A 230 -71.15 -27.50 7.83
CA GLY A 230 -69.74 -27.38 7.49
C GLY A 230 -68.95 -28.69 7.57
N GLN A 231 -69.62 -29.85 7.68
CA GLN A 231 -68.95 -31.15 7.69
C GLN A 231 -68.73 -31.65 6.26
N LEU A 232 -67.53 -32.16 5.99
CA LEU A 232 -67.25 -32.87 4.74
C LEU A 232 -67.98 -34.21 4.75
N LYS A 233 -68.83 -34.44 3.76
CA LYS A 233 -69.64 -35.66 3.59
C LYS A 233 -69.28 -36.29 2.25
N LYS A 234 -69.24 -37.62 2.20
CA LYS A 234 -69.16 -38.36 0.94
C LYS A 234 -70.51 -38.27 0.23
N ILE A 235 -70.49 -38.05 -1.08
CA ILE A 235 -71.69 -38.25 -1.90
C ILE A 235 -71.80 -39.77 -2.11
N THR A 236 -72.79 -40.38 -1.46
CA THR A 236 -73.21 -41.77 -1.69
C THR A 236 -74.13 -41.87 -2.89
#